data_AF-A0A0L7KSA3-F1
#
_entry.id   AF-A0A0L7KSA3-F1
#
_cell.length_a   1.000
_cell.length_b   1.000
_cell.length_c   1.000
_cell.angle_alpha   90.00
_cell.angle_beta   90.00
_cell.angle_gamma   90.00
#
_symmetry.space_group_name_H-M   'P 1'
#
loop_
_entity.id
_entity.type
_entity.pdbx_description
1 polymer ?
#
loop_
_entity_poly.entity_id
_entity_poly.type
_entity_poly.pdbx_seq_one_letter_code
_entity_poly.pdbx_strand_id
1 'polypeptide(L)'
;MIRNKKGYKKQEVRSKLERLFAIRLSNGDTFLHMTLCSNQPSFVSIVKVISSVNMSHLLNYTNDKQETILHLAVIHGTPRLIALLVAKGKSLLPS
;
A
#
# COMPACT_ATOMS: atom_id res chain seq x y z
N MET A 1 1.12 -7.30 35.90
CA MET A 1 0.56 -6.50 34.79
C MET A 1 0.88 -7.18 33.46
N ILE A 2 -0.02 -8.03 32.94
CA ILE A 2 0.25 -8.86 31.75
C ILE A 2 -0.02 -8.01 30.50
N ARG A 3 1.04 -7.50 29.87
CA ARG A 3 0.94 -6.82 28.56
C ARG A 3 0.49 -7.84 27.51
N ASN A 4 -0.63 -7.56 26.84
CA ASN A 4 -1.18 -8.38 25.77
C ASN A 4 -0.20 -8.43 24.57
N LYS A 5 0.62 -9.49 24.51
CA LYS A 5 1.69 -9.69 23.51
C LYS A 5 1.18 -9.63 22.05
N LYS A 6 -0.09 -9.97 21.78
CA LYS A 6 -0.69 -9.88 20.43
C LYS A 6 -0.90 -8.44 19.97
N GLY A 7 -1.31 -7.54 20.86
CA GLY A 7 -1.53 -6.12 20.53
C GLY A 7 -0.22 -5.38 20.23
N TYR A 8 0.81 -5.66 21.03
CA TYR A 8 2.14 -5.05 20.86
C TYR A 8 2.76 -5.35 19.49
N LYS A 9 2.73 -6.63 19.05
CA LYS A 9 3.26 -7.02 17.73
C LYS A 9 2.50 -6.36 16.57
N LYS A 10 1.18 -6.21 16.68
CA LYS A 10 0.37 -5.55 15.63
C LYS A 10 0.73 -4.06 15.51
N GLN A 11 0.97 -3.38 16.63
CA GLN A 11 1.35 -1.98 16.62
C GLN A 11 2.77 -1.77 16.06
N GLU A 12 3.72 -2.61 16.43
CA GLU A 12 5.09 -2.55 15.89
C GLU A 12 5.10 -2.75 14.37
N VAL A 13 4.31 -3.70 13.86
CA VAL A 13 4.15 -3.91 12.41
C VAL A 13 3.56 -2.67 11.73
N ARG A 14 2.55 -2.02 12.32
CA ARG A 14 1.96 -0.79 11.77
C ARG A 14 2.99 0.32 11.65
N SER A 15 3.74 0.61 12.72
CA SER A 15 4.76 1.67 12.70
C SER A 15 5.88 1.38 11.70
N LYS A 16 6.29 0.12 11.56
CA LYS A 16 7.27 -0.27 10.54
C LYS A 16 6.73 -0.10 9.12
N LEU A 17 5.47 -0.47 8.87
CA LEU A 17 4.82 -0.28 7.57
C LEU A 17 4.68 1.20 7.22
N GLU A 18 4.22 2.05 8.15
CA GLU A 18 4.14 3.50 7.92
C GLU A 18 5.49 4.08 7.53
N ARG A 19 6.55 3.77 8.30
CA ARG A 19 7.90 4.25 7.99
C ARG A 19 8.40 3.74 6.64
N LEU A 20 8.17 2.48 6.31
CA LEU A 20 8.61 1.90 5.03
C LEU A 20 7.91 2.56 3.84
N PHE A 21 6.60 2.77 3.92
CA PHE A 21 5.83 3.33 2.81
C PHE A 21 5.87 4.86 2.72
N ALA A 22 6.29 5.54 3.80
CA ALA A 22 6.54 6.98 3.78
C ALA A 22 7.87 7.35 3.12
N ILE A 23 8.80 6.39 2.93
CA ILE A 23 10.03 6.63 2.17
C ILE A 23 9.66 6.87 0.71
N ARG A 24 10.17 7.96 0.15
CA ARG A 24 9.96 8.36 -1.24
C ARG A 24 11.28 8.40 -1.99
N LEU A 25 11.22 7.99 -3.25
CA LEU A 25 12.29 8.21 -4.21
C LEU A 25 12.29 9.67 -4.67
N SER A 26 13.27 10.02 -5.51
CA SER A 26 13.44 11.38 -6.05
C SER A 26 12.28 11.88 -6.91
N ASN A 27 11.39 10.99 -7.36
CA ASN A 27 10.16 11.29 -8.12
C ASN A 27 8.88 11.13 -7.27
N GLY A 28 9.02 11.03 -5.95
CA GLY A 28 7.90 10.87 -5.01
C GLY A 28 7.36 9.44 -4.90
N ASP A 29 7.83 8.51 -5.73
CA ASP A 29 7.39 7.10 -5.70
C ASP A 29 7.69 6.49 -4.33
N THR A 30 6.66 5.89 -3.74
CA THR A 30 6.83 5.05 -2.54
C THR A 30 7.28 3.65 -2.94
N PHE A 31 7.67 2.85 -1.95
CA PHE A 31 7.93 1.42 -2.13
C PHE A 31 6.77 0.66 -2.83
N LEU A 32 5.52 1.09 -2.65
CA LEU A 32 4.37 0.45 -3.33
C LEU A 32 4.35 0.72 -4.83
N HIS A 33 4.79 1.90 -5.28
CA HIS A 33 4.85 2.22 -6.71
C HIS A 33 5.89 1.33 -7.42
N MET A 34 7.05 1.13 -6.79
CA MET A 34 8.14 0.30 -7.34
C MET A 34 7.80 -1.19 -7.41
N THR A 35 7.02 -1.69 -6.46
CA THR A 35 6.70 -3.13 -6.36
C THR A 35 5.66 -3.57 -7.40
N LEU A 36 4.84 -2.64 -7.90
CA LEU A 36 3.89 -2.90 -8.97
C LEU A 36 4.60 -3.29 -10.28
N CYS A 37 5.76 -2.70 -10.57
CA CYS A 37 6.50 -2.90 -11.82
C CYS A 37 7.46 -4.11 -11.79
N SER A 38 7.86 -4.58 -10.61
CA SER A 38 8.98 -5.52 -10.45
C SER A 38 8.58 -6.96 -10.07
N ASN A 39 7.56 -7.17 -9.22
CA ASN A 39 7.20 -8.52 -8.78
C ASN A 39 5.75 -8.67 -8.27
N GLN A 40 4.83 -9.00 -9.18
CA GLN A 40 3.38 -9.05 -8.92
C GLN A 40 2.93 -9.95 -7.75
N PRO A 41 3.48 -11.17 -7.54
CA PRO A 41 3.06 -12.03 -6.43
C PRO A 41 3.34 -11.42 -5.05
N SER A 42 4.49 -10.73 -4.91
CA SER A 42 4.86 -10.03 -3.67
C SER A 42 3.94 -8.85 -3.41
N PHE A 43 3.59 -8.09 -4.45
CA PHE A 43 2.67 -6.95 -4.34
C PHE A 43 1.30 -7.36 -3.79
N VAL A 44 0.71 -8.45 -4.31
CA VAL A 44 -0.58 -8.97 -3.82
C VAL A 44 -0.51 -9.32 -2.33
N SER A 45 0.60 -9.92 -1.89
CA SER A 45 0.82 -10.27 -0.49
C SER A 45 0.93 -9.03 0.40
N ILE A 46 1.64 -8.00 -0.07
CA ILE A 46 1.77 -6.72 0.63
C ILE A 46 0.40 -6.05 0.79
N VAL A 47 -0.40 -5.96 -0.27
CA VAL A 47 -1.76 -5.36 -0.21
C VAL A 47 -2.65 -6.12 0.77
N LYS A 48 -2.57 -7.46 0.81
CA LYS A 48 -3.31 -8.28 1.79
C LYS A 48 -2.87 -8.00 3.23
N VAL A 49 -1.56 -7.85 3.47
CA VAL A 49 -1.04 -7.48 4.80
C VAL A 49 -1.51 -6.10 5.22
N ILE A 50 -1.40 -5.10 4.35
CA ILE A 50 -1.89 -3.73 4.60
C ILE A 50 -3.37 -3.74 4.99
N SER A 51 -4.19 -4.50 4.25
CA SER A 51 -5.61 -4.66 4.53
C SER A 51 -5.87 -5.36 5.87
N SER A 52 -5.12 -6.41 6.21
CA SER A 52 -5.32 -7.16 7.46
C SER A 52 -4.94 -6.37 8.72
N VAL A 53 -4.06 -5.37 8.59
CA VAL A 53 -3.70 -4.45 9.68
C VAL A 53 -4.53 -3.15 9.70
N ASN A 54 -5.55 -3.03 8.85
CA ASN A 54 -6.42 -1.85 8.69
C ASN A 54 -5.65 -0.57 8.29
N MET A 55 -4.66 -0.71 7.41
CA MET A 55 -3.82 0.41 6.95
C MET A 55 -4.06 0.76 5.48
N SER A 56 -5.27 0.53 4.95
CA SER A 56 -5.58 0.77 3.53
C SER A 56 -5.30 2.19 3.05
N HIS A 57 -5.20 3.19 3.94
CA HIS A 57 -4.82 4.55 3.58
C HIS A 57 -3.42 4.62 2.92
N LEU A 58 -2.53 3.67 3.20
CA LEU A 58 -1.20 3.59 2.60
C LEU A 58 -1.26 3.35 1.08
N LEU A 59 -2.36 2.77 0.59
CA LEU A 59 -2.60 2.56 -0.85
C LEU A 59 -2.93 3.85 -1.59
N ASN A 60 -3.24 4.93 -0.86
CA ASN A 60 -3.63 6.22 -1.42
C ASN A 60 -2.46 7.22 -1.45
N TYR A 61 -1.25 6.82 -1.07
CA TYR A 61 -0.09 7.68 -1.27
C TYR A 61 0.14 7.92 -2.76
N THR A 62 0.33 9.20 -3.09
CA THR A 62 0.65 9.65 -4.45
C THR A 62 2.14 9.88 -4.61
N ASN A 63 2.66 9.75 -5.83
CA ASN A 63 3.98 10.26 -6.22
C ASN A 63 3.94 11.76 -6.56
N ASP A 64 5.03 12.32 -7.09
CA ASP A 64 5.11 13.75 -7.44
C ASP A 64 4.19 14.15 -8.61
N LYS A 65 3.75 13.16 -9.41
CA LYS A 65 2.73 13.33 -10.46
C LYS A 65 1.30 13.20 -9.94
N GLN A 66 1.12 13.13 -8.62
CA GLN A 66 -0.17 12.88 -7.97
C GLN A 66 -0.79 11.51 -8.31
N GLU A 67 0.01 10.56 -8.79
CA GLU A 67 -0.45 9.22 -9.15
C GLU A 67 -0.37 8.30 -7.93
N THR A 68 -1.47 7.63 -7.61
CA THR A 68 -1.47 6.49 -6.68
C THR A 68 -1.07 5.19 -7.38
N ILE A 69 -0.83 4.13 -6.61
CA ILE A 69 -0.60 2.79 -7.17
C ILE A 69 -1.75 2.27 -8.03
N LEU A 70 -2.99 2.74 -7.81
CA LEU A 70 -4.12 2.37 -8.66
C LEU A 70 -4.02 3.03 -10.03
N HIS A 71 -3.58 4.30 -10.10
CA HIS A 71 -3.31 4.98 -11.37
C HIS A 71 -2.25 4.24 -12.16
N LEU A 72 -1.15 3.85 -11.51
CA LEU A 72 -0.11 3.06 -12.17
C LEU A 72 -0.64 1.70 -12.64
N ALA A 73 -1.45 1.00 -11.83
CA ALA A 73 -2.03 -0.29 -12.24
C ALA A 73 -2.88 -0.18 -13.53
N VAL A 74 -3.60 0.93 -13.68
CA VAL A 74 -4.39 1.26 -14.90
C VAL A 74 -3.47 1.56 -16.07
N ILE A 75 -2.48 2.44 -15.89
CA ILE A 75 -1.50 2.81 -16.93
C ILE A 75 -0.76 1.59 -17.47
N HIS A 76 -0.34 0.68 -16.58
CA HIS A 76 0.36 -0.55 -16.94
C HIS A 76 -0.56 -1.65 -17.48
N GLY A 77 -1.88 -1.44 -17.54
CA GLY A 77 -2.81 -2.43 -18.08
C GLY A 77 -2.84 -3.73 -17.28
N THR A 78 -2.98 -3.64 -15.95
CA THR A 78 -2.95 -4.81 -15.05
C THR A 78 -4.32 -5.11 -14.41
N PRO A 79 -5.33 -5.63 -15.16
CA PRO A 79 -6.71 -5.86 -14.68
C PRO A 79 -6.82 -6.57 -13.33
N ARG A 80 -5.99 -7.58 -13.10
CA ARG A 80 -5.97 -8.35 -11.85
C ARG A 80 -5.60 -7.49 -10.64
N LEU A 81 -4.65 -6.58 -10.79
CA LEU A 81 -4.26 -5.67 -9.72
C LEU A 81 -5.27 -4.55 -9.53
N ILE A 82 -5.83 -4.04 -10.63
CA ILE A 82 -6.90 -3.03 -10.58
C ILE A 82 -8.07 -3.58 -9.74
N ALA A 83 -8.53 -4.80 -10.02
CA ALA A 83 -9.59 -5.44 -9.25
C ALA A 83 -9.22 -5.60 -7.76
N LEU A 84 -7.98 -6.03 -7.47
CA LEU A 84 -7.51 -6.17 -6.08
C LEU A 84 -7.48 -4.82 -5.36
N LEU A 85 -6.93 -3.79 -6.00
CA LEU A 85 -6.77 -2.46 -5.42
C LEU A 85 -8.12 -1.76 -5.23
N VAL A 86 -9.05 -1.88 -6.17
CA VAL A 86 -10.43 -1.37 -6.00
C VAL A 86 -11.14 -2.06 -4.83
N ALA A 87 -10.94 -3.38 -4.66
CA ALA A 87 -11.54 -4.12 -3.55
C ALA A 87 -10.92 -3.77 -2.18
N LYS A 88 -9.70 -3.20 -2.13
CA LYS A 88 -8.93 -2.99 -0.89
C LYS A 88 -8.63 -1.53 -0.54
N GLY A 89 -8.61 -0.65 -1.54
CA GLY A 89 -8.40 0.79 -1.44
C GLY A 89 -9.74 1.52 -1.48
N LYS A 90 -10.16 2.07 -0.34
CA LYS A 90 -11.25 3.05 -0.30
C LYS A 90 -10.71 4.40 -0.76
N SER A 91 -10.87 4.73 -2.04
CA SER A 91 -11.11 6.09 -2.54
C SER A 91 -11.19 6.05 -4.07
N LEU A 92 -12.39 5.86 -4.61
CA LEU A 92 -12.68 6.11 -6.02
C LEU A 92 -12.97 7.61 -6.28
N LEU A 93 -12.85 8.50 -5.30
CA LEU A 93 -13.14 9.92 -5.45
C LEU A 93 -12.17 10.78 -4.63
N PRO A 94 -11.60 11.86 -5.20
CA PRO A 94 -11.01 12.94 -4.40
C PRO A 94 -12.13 13.60 -3.58
N SER A 95 -11.86 13.86 -2.30
CA SER A 95 -12.67 14.71 -1.41
C SER A 95 -12.26 16.16 -1.53
#